data_AF-A0A969Y4Z3-F1
#
_entry.id   AF-A0A969Y4Z3-F1
#
_cell.length_a   1.000
_cell.length_b   1.000
_cell.length_c   1.000
_cell.angle_alpha   90.00
_cell.angle_beta   90.00
_cell.angle_gamma   90.00
#
_symmetry.space_group_name_H-M   'P 1'
#
loop_
_entity.id
_entity.type
_entity.pdbx_description
1 polymer ?
#
loop_
_entity_poly.entity_id
_entity_poly.type
_entity_poly.pdbx_seq_one_letter_code
_entity_poly.pdbx_strand_id
1 'polypeptide(L)'
;MALSDLDVVVNLYRDGDKLFDLLKAVIREWRESPWPHEKERARYAEELFSQSLGIYEEYLNKAHEQVAGGFSTPADRKILKQMEERHAYWQNKLKELTGEQKASC
;
A
#
# COMPACT_ATOMS: atom_id res chain seq x y z
N MET A 1 12.49 26.48 -9.80
CA MET A 1 11.49 25.74 -9.00
C MET A 1 10.73 26.76 -8.21
N ALA A 2 9.44 26.90 -8.50
CA ALA A 2 8.53 27.61 -7.61
C ALA A 2 8.23 26.70 -6.40
N LEU A 3 7.82 27.28 -5.26
CA LEU A 3 7.42 26.48 -4.09
C LEU A 3 6.23 25.55 -4.41
N SER A 4 5.47 25.84 -5.46
CA SER A 4 4.41 24.98 -6.01
C SER A 4 4.89 23.65 -6.58
N ASP A 5 6.19 23.52 -6.85
CA ASP A 5 6.76 22.33 -7.49
C ASP A 5 7.38 21.36 -6.47
N LEU A 6 7.19 21.62 -5.17
CA LEU A 6 7.72 20.78 -4.10
C LEU A 6 6.76 19.62 -3.79
N ASP A 7 7.18 18.42 -4.16
CA ASP A 7 6.49 17.19 -3.76
C ASP A 7 6.88 16.77 -2.34
N VAL A 8 5.88 16.67 -1.46
CA VAL A 8 6.03 16.10 -0.12
C VAL A 8 5.59 14.63 -0.18
N VAL A 9 6.52 13.71 0.10
CA VAL A 9 6.31 12.27 -0.11
C VAL A 9 6.29 11.48 1.20
N VAL A 10 5.48 10.43 1.25
CA VAL A 10 5.53 9.40 2.29
C VAL A 10 6.42 8.26 1.82
N ASN A 11 7.42 7.89 2.64
CA ASN A 11 8.28 6.77 2.33
C ASN A 11 7.55 5.45 2.67
N LEU A 12 7.04 4.75 1.67
CA LEU A 12 6.27 3.51 1.88
C LEU A 12 7.10 2.35 2.47
N TYR A 13 8.41 2.33 2.26
CA TYR A 13 9.28 1.33 2.88
C TYR A 13 9.38 1.52 4.41
N ARG A 14 9.55 2.77 4.86
CA ARG A 14 9.72 3.11 6.28
C ARG A 14 8.39 3.28 7.01
N ASP A 15 7.46 3.99 6.39
CA ASP A 15 6.24 4.50 7.01
C ASP A 15 4.96 3.87 6.43
N GLY A 16 5.08 2.99 5.42
CA GLY A 16 3.94 2.39 4.73
C GLY A 16 2.99 1.64 5.66
N ASP A 17 3.50 0.87 6.63
CA ASP A 17 2.64 0.15 7.58
C ASP A 17 1.72 1.09 8.36
N LYS A 18 2.22 2.27 8.77
CA LYS A 18 1.42 3.26 9.49
C LYS A 18 0.39 3.91 8.57
N LEU A 19 0.80 4.23 7.34
CA LEU A 19 -0.12 4.77 6.34
C LEU A 19 -1.27 3.79 6.06
N PHE A 20 -0.95 2.54 5.75
CA PHE A 20 -1.94 1.50 5.47
C PHE A 20 -2.83 1.21 6.69
N ASP A 21 -2.29 1.24 7.91
CA ASP A 21 -3.08 1.07 9.13
C ASP A 21 -4.11 2.20 9.33
N LEU A 22 -3.71 3.45 9.09
CA LEU A 22 -4.61 4.61 9.13
C LEU A 22 -5.70 4.51 8.06
N LEU A 23 -5.33 4.19 6.81
CA LEU A 23 -6.29 4.03 5.71
C LEU A 23 -7.26 2.87 5.99
N LYS A 24 -6.77 1.73 6.50
CA LYS A 24 -7.60 0.60 6.95
C LYS A 24 -8.62 1.04 8.00
N ALA A 25 -8.19 1.81 9.00
CA ALA A 25 -9.08 2.28 10.07
C ALA A 25 -10.22 3.15 9.51
N VAL A 26 -9.88 4.08 8.60
CA VAL A 26 -10.84 4.95 7.91
C VAL A 26 -11.83 4.14 7.08
N ILE A 27 -11.36 3.20 6.26
CA ILE A 27 -12.23 2.36 5.42
C ILE A 27 -13.17 1.54 6.30
N ARG A 28 -12.65 0.88 7.34
CA ARG A 28 -13.46 0.02 8.22
C ARG A 28 -14.55 0.79 8.95
N GLU A 29 -14.24 2.00 9.43
CA GLU A 29 -15.18 2.81 10.20
C GLU A 29 -16.28 3.41 9.31
N TRP A 30 -15.91 3.97 8.16
CA TRP A 30 -16.81 4.86 7.43
C TRP A 30 -17.50 4.23 6.21
N ARG A 31 -17.10 3.03 5.78
CA ARG A 31 -17.72 2.37 4.62
C ARG A 31 -19.23 2.16 4.78
N GLU A 32 -19.66 1.72 5.95
CA GLU A 32 -21.07 1.45 6.27
C GLU A 32 -21.75 2.61 7.02
N SER A 33 -21.10 3.78 7.07
CA SER A 33 -21.65 4.95 7.75
C SER A 33 -23.00 5.37 7.16
N PRO A 34 -23.96 5.88 7.97
CA PRO A 34 -25.18 6.49 7.44
C PRO A 34 -24.92 7.82 6.71
N TRP A 35 -23.74 8.44 6.89
CA TRP A 35 -23.44 9.78 6.40
C TRP A 35 -22.72 9.74 5.04
N PRO A 36 -23.22 10.44 4.00
CA PRO A 36 -22.61 10.40 2.66
C PRO A 36 -21.14 10.83 2.61
N HIS A 37 -20.78 11.89 3.33
CA HIS A 37 -19.41 12.42 3.35
C HIS A 37 -18.41 11.46 4.03
N GLU A 38 -18.86 10.60 4.94
CA GLU A 38 -18.01 9.57 5.55
C GLU A 38 -17.77 8.44 4.54
N LYS A 39 -18.80 8.01 3.80
CA LYS A 39 -18.63 7.03 2.71
C LYS A 39 -17.67 7.53 1.63
N GLU A 40 -17.75 8.82 1.28
CA GLU A 40 -16.82 9.44 0.33
C GLU A 40 -15.37 9.40 0.84
N ARG A 41 -15.15 9.69 2.12
CA ARG A 41 -13.81 9.55 2.74
C ARG A 41 -13.32 8.10 2.76
N ALA A 42 -14.20 7.14 3.02
CA ALA A 42 -13.86 5.71 2.95
C ALA A 42 -13.42 5.31 1.53
N ARG A 43 -14.17 5.75 0.50
CA ARG A 43 -13.82 5.50 -0.91
C ARG A 43 -12.48 6.14 -1.26
N TYR A 44 -12.26 7.39 -0.86
CA TYR A 44 -10.98 8.06 -1.11
C TYR A 44 -9.82 7.36 -0.40
N ALA A 45 -10.01 6.89 0.83
CA ALA A 45 -9.01 6.11 1.53
C ALA A 45 -8.71 4.77 0.83
N GLU A 46 -9.72 4.10 0.27
CA GLU A 46 -9.56 2.89 -0.53
C GLU A 46 -8.76 3.15 -1.81
N GLU A 47 -9.04 4.25 -2.52
CA GLU A 47 -8.29 4.68 -3.71
C GLU A 47 -6.82 4.94 -3.35
N LEU A 48 -6.54 5.68 -2.27
CA LEU A 48 -5.18 5.94 -1.79
C LEU A 48 -4.47 4.66 -1.38
N PHE A 49 -5.18 3.72 -0.75
CA PHE A 49 -4.63 2.42 -0.36
C PHE A 49 -4.19 1.64 -1.61
N SER A 50 -5.07 1.52 -2.60
CA SER A 50 -4.81 0.81 -3.85
C SER A 50 -3.66 1.43 -4.63
N GLN A 51 -3.66 2.76 -4.80
CA GLN A 51 -2.58 3.48 -5.48
C GLN A 51 -1.23 3.29 -4.77
N SER A 52 -1.22 3.38 -3.44
CA SER A 52 0.00 3.17 -2.65
C SER A 52 0.54 1.75 -2.80
N LEU A 53 -0.33 0.73 -2.86
CA LEU A 53 0.07 -0.66 -3.14
C LEU A 53 0.64 -0.83 -4.55
N GLY A 54 0.08 -0.14 -5.56
CA GLY A 54 0.62 -0.14 -6.92
C GLY A 54 2.01 0.47 -7.00
N ILE A 55 2.22 1.62 -6.36
CA ILE A 55 3.55 2.26 -6.27
C ILE A 55 4.55 1.33 -5.54
N TYR A 56 4.09 0.68 -4.47
CA TYR A 56 4.92 -0.28 -3.73
C TYR A 56 5.33 -1.46 -4.63
N GLU A 57 4.41 -2.00 -5.42
CA GLU A 57 4.66 -3.10 -6.36
C GLU A 57 5.66 -2.70 -7.45
N GLU A 58 5.52 -1.51 -8.05
CA GLU A 58 6.49 -0.99 -9.01
C GLU A 58 7.90 -0.87 -8.40
N TYR A 59 7.98 -0.44 -7.13
CA TYR A 59 9.24 -0.36 -6.42
C TYR A 59 9.83 -1.74 -6.13
N LEU A 60 9.01 -2.71 -5.74
CA LEU A 60 9.42 -4.11 -5.58
C LEU A 60 9.98 -4.68 -6.87
N ASN A 61 9.30 -4.47 -8.01
CA ASN A 61 9.76 -4.95 -9.31
C ASN A 61 11.13 -4.37 -9.68
N LYS A 62 11.34 -3.07 -9.46
CA LYS A 62 12.66 -2.44 -9.66
C LYS A 62 13.73 -3.02 -8.73
N ALA A 63 13.38 -3.31 -7.48
CA ALA A 63 14.30 -3.93 -6.53
C ALA A 63 14.66 -5.37 -6.95
N HIS A 64 13.71 -6.14 -7.49
CA HIS A 64 13.96 -7.46 -8.07
C HIS A 64 14.93 -7.39 -9.25
N GLU A 65 14.72 -6.46 -10.18
CA GLU A 65 15.60 -6.25 -11.33
C GLU A 65 17.04 -5.92 -10.89
N GLN A 66 17.18 -5.06 -9.87
CA GLN A 66 18.48 -4.72 -9.30
C GLN A 66 19.18 -5.92 -8.66
N VAL A 67 18.44 -6.74 -7.91
CA VAL A 67 18.97 -7.95 -7.28
C VAL A 67 19.34 -9.02 -8.32
N ALA A 68 18.61 -9.11 -9.42
CA ALA A 68 18.87 -10.05 -10.52
C ALA A 68 20.03 -9.62 -11.42
N GLY A 69 20.21 -8.31 -11.63
CA GLY A 69 21.21 -7.74 -12.54
C GLY A 69 22.60 -7.46 -11.93
N GLY A 70 22.81 -7.70 -10.63
CA GLY A 70 24.05 -7.30 -9.95
C GLY A 70 24.43 -8.13 -8.71
N PHE A 71 25.43 -7.66 -7.97
CA PHE A 71 25.87 -8.27 -6.71
C PHE A 71 24.90 -7.89 -5.58
N SER A 72 24.00 -8.80 -5.20
CA SER A 72 23.11 -8.63 -4.04
C SER A 72 23.65 -9.35 -2.81
N THR A 73 23.75 -8.60 -1.70
CA THR A 73 24.15 -9.17 -0.43
C THR A 73 23.03 -10.03 0.16
N PRO A 74 23.32 -10.93 1.12
CA PRO A 74 22.28 -11.61 1.88
C PRO A 74 21.33 -10.65 2.60
N ALA A 75 21.81 -9.46 2.99
CA ALA A 75 20.98 -8.43 3.62
C ALA A 75 19.95 -7.85 2.64
N ASP A 76 20.36 -7.57 1.40
CA ASP A 76 19.47 -7.05 0.36
C ASP A 76 18.33 -8.03 0.07
N ARG A 77 18.66 -9.32 -0.05
CA ARG A 77 17.64 -10.38 -0.25
C ARG A 77 16.68 -10.49 0.91
N LYS A 78 17.17 -10.31 2.15
CA LYS A 78 16.32 -10.32 3.34
C LYS A 78 15.35 -9.12 3.34
N ILE A 79 15.85 -7.94 3.00
CA ILE A 79 15.02 -6.73 2.90
C ILE A 79 13.94 -6.92 1.82
N LEU A 80 14.33 -7.40 0.64
CA LEU A 80 13.40 -7.65 -0.45
C LEU A 80 12.28 -8.61 -0.04
N LYS A 81 12.63 -9.74 0.59
CA LYS A 81 11.64 -10.69 1.11
C LYS A 81 10.69 -10.07 2.13
N GLN A 82 11.20 -9.26 3.06
CA GLN A 82 10.34 -8.56 4.03
C GLN A 82 9.38 -7.58 3.34
N MET A 83 9.84 -6.93 2.28
CA MET A 83 8.99 -6.02 1.50
C MET A 83 7.90 -6.76 0.74
N GLU A 84 8.20 -7.92 0.15
CA GLU A 84 7.23 -8.81 -0.50
C GLU A 84 6.16 -9.27 0.50
N GLU A 85 6.57 -9.76 1.66
CA GLU A 85 5.66 -10.22 2.73
C GLU A 85 4.73 -9.09 3.18
N ARG A 86 5.26 -7.88 3.36
CA ARG A 86 4.47 -6.70 3.73
C ARG A 86 3.48 -6.30 2.64
N HIS A 87 3.92 -6.28 1.38
CA HIS A 87 3.04 -5.95 0.25
C HIS A 87 1.91 -6.95 0.13
N ALA A 88 2.21 -8.26 0.19
CA ALA A 88 1.21 -9.32 0.16
C ALA A 88 0.21 -9.22 1.32
N TYR A 89 0.70 -8.93 2.53
CA TYR A 89 -0.17 -8.70 3.69
C TYR A 89 -1.19 -7.59 3.44
N TRP A 90 -0.73 -6.43 2.96
CA TRP A 90 -1.60 -5.27 2.76
C TRP A 90 -2.51 -5.41 1.53
N GLN A 91 -2.06 -6.07 0.46
CA GLN A 91 -2.93 -6.45 -0.66
C GLN A 91 -4.07 -7.34 -0.20
N ASN A 92 -3.78 -8.37 0.60
CA ASN A 92 -4.83 -9.25 1.15
C ASN A 92 -5.75 -8.48 2.09
N LYS A 93 -5.20 -7.57 2.90
CA LYS A 93 -6.00 -6.73 3.79
C LYS A 93 -6.97 -5.85 3.02
N LEU A 94 -6.54 -5.25 1.91
CA LEU A 94 -7.42 -4.44 1.06
C LEU A 94 -8.56 -5.30 0.50
N LYS A 95 -8.26 -6.51 -0.02
CA LYS A 95 -9.29 -7.45 -0.52
C LYS A 95 -10.31 -7.86 0.55
N GLU A 96 -9.86 -8.05 1.79
CA GLU A 96 -10.75 -8.32 2.93
C GLU A 96 -11.66 -7.11 3.21
N LEU A 97 -11.11 -5.90 3.17
CA LEU A 97 -11.89 -4.67 3.39
C LEU A 97 -12.89 -4.44 2.25
N THR A 98 -12.52 -4.70 0.99
CA THR A 98 -13.36 -4.48 -0.20
C THR A 98 -14.40 -5.57 -0.43
N GLY A 99 -14.27 -6.71 0.22
CA GLY A 99 -15.19 -7.84 0.06
C GLY A 99 -14.93 -8.67 -1.21
N GLU A 100 -13.79 -8.47 -1.87
CA GLU A 100 -13.37 -9.24 -3.05
C GLU A 100 -13.04 -10.71 -2.71
N GLN A 101 -12.94 -11.07 -1.43
CA GLN A 101 -12.90 -12.47 -0.98
C GLN A 101 -14.29 -13.12 -0.90
N LYS A 102 -15.01 -13.22 -2.02
CA LYS A 102 -16.11 -14.20 -2.16
C LYS A 102 -16.20 -14.76 -3.58
N ALA A 103 -15.47 -15.85 -3.82
CA ALA A 103 -15.96 -17.05 -4.51
C ALA A 103 -14.92 -18.18 -4.39
N SER A 104 -14.91 -18.86 -3.25
CA SER A 104 -14.50 -20.27 -3.19
C SER A 104 -15.63 -21.00 -2.45
N CYS A 105 -16.62 -21.41 -3.24
CA CYS A 105 -17.54 -22.49 -2.93
C CYS A 105 -17.22 -23.63 -3.90
#